data_AF-S7UM09-F1
#
_entry.id   AF-S7UM09-F1
#
_cell.length_a   1.000
_cell.length_b   1.000
_cell.length_c   1.000
_cell.angle_alpha   90.00
_cell.angle_beta   90.00
_cell.angle_gamma   90.00
#
_symmetry.space_group_name_H-M   'P 1'
#
loop_
_entity.id
_entity.type
_entity.pdbx_description
1 polymer ?
#
loop_
_entity_poly.entity_id
_entity_poly.type
_entity_poly.pdbx_seq_one_letter_code
_entity_poly.pdbx_strand_id
1 'polypeptide(L)'
;MARKEITIQSRLGERTVDSSRIIHFPKGLIGLENRHDFALLKIREDSPFMLLQCLKDPKLGLLVTDPFAFLDDYEIQIGDAEQRILRIENIRQLAILVTVTIPPGKPGEAVLNLTGPICVNSKSRIGLQVPQTDPRFPSHYALTPAPAPEQ
;
A
#
# COMPACT_ATOMS: atom_id res chain seq x y z
N MET A 1 -10.15 15.87 21.08
CA MET A 1 -9.77 16.69 19.91
C MET A 1 -10.63 16.26 18.74
N ALA A 2 -11.28 17.21 18.04
CA ALA A 2 -12.12 16.91 16.89
C ALA A 2 -11.27 16.37 15.72
N ARG A 3 -11.76 15.33 15.02
CA ARG A 3 -11.15 14.88 13.77
C ARG A 3 -11.25 16.02 12.76
N LYS A 4 -10.10 16.43 12.21
CA LYS A 4 -10.08 17.40 11.12
C LYS A 4 -10.17 16.62 9.82
N GLU A 5 -11.29 16.77 9.13
CA GLU A 5 -11.52 16.15 7.83
C GLU A 5 -11.11 17.12 6.71
N ILE A 6 -10.60 16.56 5.62
CA ILE A 6 -10.33 17.30 4.37
C ILE A 6 -11.00 16.57 3.21
N THR A 7 -11.48 17.35 2.26
CA THR A 7 -12.03 16.84 1.00
C THR A 7 -10.93 16.78 -0.05
N ILE A 8 -10.80 15.63 -0.71
CA ILE A 8 -9.84 15.41 -1.80
C ILE A 8 -10.55 14.87 -3.04
N GLN A 9 -9.97 15.15 -4.20
CA GLN A 9 -10.39 14.54 -5.46
C GLN A 9 -9.53 13.30 -5.73
N SER A 10 -10.15 12.24 -6.26
CA SER A 10 -9.47 11.00 -6.63
C SER A 10 -10.08 10.42 -7.91
N ARG A 11 -9.45 9.39 -8.47
CA ARG A 11 -10.02 8.62 -9.59
C ARG A 11 -11.34 7.90 -9.23
N LEU A 12 -11.68 7.80 -7.95
CA LEU A 12 -12.93 7.23 -7.47
C LEU A 12 -14.00 8.32 -7.20
N GLY A 13 -13.70 9.58 -7.52
CA GLY A 13 -14.50 10.76 -7.20
C GLY A 13 -14.04 11.47 -5.93
N GLU A 14 -14.87 12.38 -5.44
CA GLU A 14 -14.62 13.13 -4.21
C GLU A 14 -14.59 12.20 -2.98
N ARG A 15 -13.65 12.43 -2.07
CA ARG A 15 -13.48 11.65 -0.84
C ARG A 15 -13.20 12.56 0.34
N THR A 16 -13.82 12.25 1.47
CA THR A 16 -13.53 12.88 2.75
C THR A 16 -12.53 12.00 3.50
N VAL A 17 -11.39 12.58 3.88
CA VAL A 17 -10.34 11.88 4.60
C VAL A 17 -10.05 12.55 5.93
N ASP A 18 -9.87 11.74 6.96
CA ASP A 18 -9.38 12.20 8.26
C ASP A 18 -7.92 12.62 8.09
N SER A 19 -7.63 13.91 8.26
CA SER A 19 -6.27 14.45 8.11
C SER A 19 -5.28 13.85 9.10
N SER A 20 -5.77 13.31 10.23
CA SER A 20 -4.96 12.58 11.19
C SER A 20 -4.55 11.19 10.70
N ARG A 21 -5.05 10.72 9.55
CA ARG A 21 -4.68 9.44 8.91
C ARG A 21 -3.83 9.61 7.66
N ILE A 22 -3.42 10.84 7.33
CA ILE A 22 -2.50 11.10 6.22
C ILE A 22 -1.16 10.42 6.52
N ILE A 23 -0.67 9.65 5.57
CA ILE A 23 0.61 8.96 5.61
C ILE A 23 1.63 9.84 4.91
N HIS A 24 2.71 10.18 5.62
CA HIS A 24 3.82 10.96 5.10
C HIS A 24 4.97 10.03 4.70
N PHE A 25 5.51 10.23 3.51
CA PHE A 25 6.61 9.48 2.91
C PHE A 25 7.82 10.42 2.78
N PRO A 26 8.76 10.43 3.74
CA PRO A 26 9.89 11.37 3.74
C PRO A 26 10.77 11.30 2.49
N LYS A 27 10.84 10.12 1.86
CA LYS A 27 11.59 9.86 0.63
C LYS A 27 10.70 9.77 -0.62
N GLY A 28 9.40 9.99 -0.47
CA GLY A 28 8.40 9.63 -1.47
C GLY A 28 8.33 8.12 -1.73
N LEU A 29 7.84 7.74 -2.91
CA LEU A 29 7.88 6.37 -3.42
C LEU A 29 8.83 6.32 -4.63
N ILE A 30 9.35 5.15 -4.99
CA ILE A 30 10.25 5.00 -6.13
C ILE A 30 9.54 5.42 -7.42
N GLY A 31 10.16 6.33 -8.18
CA GLY A 31 9.57 6.97 -9.37
C GLY A 31 8.55 8.07 -9.06
N LEU A 32 8.32 8.37 -7.77
CA LEU A 32 7.40 9.40 -7.26
C LEU A 32 8.03 10.16 -6.08
N GLU A 33 9.33 10.45 -6.15
CA GLU A 33 10.15 10.95 -5.05
C GLU A 33 9.65 12.31 -4.51
N ASN A 34 9.00 13.10 -5.37
CA ASN A 34 8.42 14.41 -5.03
C ASN A 34 6.98 14.34 -4.46
N ARG A 35 6.44 13.13 -4.25
CA ARG A 35 5.10 12.89 -3.73
C ARG A 35 5.23 12.34 -2.32
N HIS A 36 4.83 13.13 -1.33
CA HIS A 36 5.10 12.81 0.08
C HIS A 36 3.86 12.44 0.88
N ASP A 37 2.68 12.97 0.54
CA ASP A 37 1.50 12.83 1.39
C ASP A 37 0.42 12.03 0.66
N PHE A 38 -0.02 10.95 1.29
CA PHE A 38 -1.01 10.03 0.73
C PHE A 38 -2.09 9.70 1.76
N ALA A 39 -3.28 9.40 1.26
CA ALA A 39 -4.37 8.81 2.03
C ALA A 39 -4.65 7.39 1.51
N LEU A 40 -4.90 6.45 2.42
CA LEU A 40 -5.31 5.10 2.08
C LEU A 40 -6.85 5.04 2.05
N LEU A 41 -7.42 4.77 0.87
CA LEU A 41 -8.85 4.80 0.61
C LEU A 41 -9.35 3.39 0.31
N LYS A 42 -10.41 2.95 0.97
CA LYS A 42 -11.12 1.73 0.57
C LYS A 42 -11.85 1.97 -0.74
N ILE A 43 -11.75 1.01 -1.66
CA ILE A 43 -12.51 1.05 -2.93
C ILE A 43 -13.96 0.64 -2.67
N ARG A 44 -14.15 -0.44 -1.90
CA ARG A 44 -15.43 -0.96 -1.37
C ARG A 44 -15.14 -1.56 0.01
N GLU A 45 -16.16 -1.75 0.86
CA GLU A 45 -15.95 -2.29 2.22
C GLU A 45 -15.31 -3.68 2.22
N ASP A 46 -15.78 -4.56 1.33
CA ASP A 46 -15.35 -5.97 1.23
C ASP A 46 -14.21 -6.19 0.22
N SER A 47 -13.67 -5.12 -0.37
CA SER A 47 -12.58 -5.28 -1.33
C SER A 47 -11.25 -5.47 -0.59
N PRO A 48 -10.44 -6.48 -0.96
CA PRO A 48 -9.07 -6.59 -0.45
C PRO A 48 -8.16 -5.48 -1.01
N PHE A 49 -8.63 -4.74 -2.01
CA PHE A 49 -7.88 -3.67 -2.67
C PHE A 49 -8.24 -2.29 -2.13
N MET A 50 -7.21 -1.47 -1.97
CA MET A 50 -7.29 -0.08 -1.54
C MET A 50 -6.57 0.82 -2.55
N LEU A 51 -6.89 2.11 -2.50
CA LEU A 51 -6.19 3.13 -3.27
C LEU A 51 -5.30 3.94 -2.33
N LEU A 52 -3.99 3.90 -2.54
CA LEU A 52 -3.05 4.83 -1.92
C LEU A 52 -3.01 6.11 -2.77
N GLN A 53 -3.84 7.08 -2.39
CA GLN A 53 -4.11 8.30 -3.15
C GLN A 53 -3.18 9.44 -2.74
N CYS A 54 -2.48 10.03 -3.71
CA CYS A 54 -1.66 11.21 -3.49
C CYS A 54 -2.55 12.44 -3.19
N LEU A 55 -2.20 13.22 -2.17
CA LEU A 55 -2.96 14.43 -1.83
C LEU A 55 -2.67 15.62 -2.75
N LYS A 56 -1.50 15.61 -3.42
CA LYS A 56 -1.08 16.69 -4.34
C LYS A 56 -1.49 16.45 -5.79
N ASP A 57 -1.94 15.24 -6.12
CA ASP A 57 -2.26 14.85 -7.49
C ASP A 57 -3.48 13.91 -7.53
N PRO A 58 -4.68 14.44 -7.84
CA PRO A 58 -5.92 13.65 -7.90
C PRO A 58 -5.89 12.49 -8.89
N LYS A 59 -4.99 12.52 -9.88
CA LYS A 59 -4.86 11.47 -10.91
C LYS A 59 -3.92 10.35 -10.46
N LEU A 60 -3.12 10.59 -9.40
CA LEU A 60 -2.15 9.64 -8.89
C LEU A 60 -2.71 8.88 -7.68
N GLY A 61 -3.18 7.67 -7.94
CA GLY A 61 -3.51 6.70 -6.91
C GLY A 61 -2.95 5.33 -7.28
N LEU A 62 -2.24 4.70 -6.35
CA LEU A 62 -1.71 3.35 -6.53
C LEU A 62 -2.70 2.34 -5.96
N LEU A 63 -3.07 1.34 -6.76
CA LEU A 63 -3.82 0.21 -6.25
C LEU A 63 -2.89 -0.61 -5.35
N VAL A 64 -3.32 -0.90 -4.14
CA VAL A 64 -2.54 -1.63 -3.14
C VAL A 64 -3.39 -2.65 -2.42
N THR A 65 -2.74 -3.63 -1.80
CA THR A 65 -3.40 -4.61 -0.92
C THR A 65 -2.47 -5.05 0.21
N ASP A 66 -3.05 -5.67 1.23
CA ASP A 66 -2.30 -6.43 2.22
C ASP A 66 -1.82 -7.75 1.57
N PRO A 67 -0.51 -7.98 1.40
CA PRO A 67 -0.01 -9.21 0.78
C PRO A 67 -0.42 -10.46 1.57
N PHE A 68 -0.59 -10.37 2.89
CA PHE A 68 -0.94 -11.50 3.76
C PHE A 68 -2.37 -11.98 3.57
N ALA A 69 -3.21 -11.25 2.84
CA ALA A 69 -4.53 -11.75 2.42
C ALA A 69 -4.43 -12.82 1.31
N PHE A 70 -3.26 -12.98 0.67
CA PHE A 70 -3.05 -13.88 -0.46
C PHE A 70 -1.82 -14.79 -0.29
N LEU A 71 -0.88 -14.41 0.57
CA LEU A 71 0.41 -15.06 0.73
C LEU A 71 0.83 -15.03 2.20
N ASP A 72 0.54 -16.11 2.94
CA ASP A 72 0.82 -16.22 4.38
C ASP A 72 2.32 -16.27 4.71
N ASP A 73 3.14 -16.77 3.79
CA ASP A 73 4.58 -16.95 3.94
C ASP A 73 5.42 -15.79 3.36
N TYR A 74 4.79 -14.64 3.10
CA TYR A 74 5.52 -13.46 2.62
C TYR A 74 6.46 -12.91 3.69
N GLU A 75 7.76 -12.93 3.42
CA GLU A 75 8.78 -12.41 4.33
C GLU A 75 9.36 -11.10 3.80
N ILE A 76 9.54 -10.14 4.71
CA ILE A 76 10.18 -8.86 4.40
C ILE A 76 11.36 -8.62 5.34
N GLN A 77 12.43 -8.06 4.78
CA GLN A 77 13.60 -7.63 5.53
C GLN A 77 13.62 -6.10 5.63
N ILE A 78 13.83 -5.61 6.85
CA ILE A 78 13.88 -4.17 7.15
C ILE A 78 15.18 -3.88 7.90
N GLY A 79 16.08 -3.14 7.26
CA GLY A 79 17.35 -2.73 7.85
C GLY A 79 17.22 -1.60 8.88
N ASP A 80 18.29 -1.36 9.63
CA ASP A 80 18.31 -0.36 10.71
C ASP A 80 17.99 1.05 10.21
N ALA A 81 18.39 1.39 8.99
CA ALA A 81 18.12 2.70 8.41
C ALA A 81 16.61 2.90 8.16
N GLU A 82 15.95 1.89 7.61
CA GLU A 82 14.51 1.87 7.37
C GLU A 82 13.74 1.90 8.69
N GLN A 83 14.16 1.11 9.69
CA GLN A 83 13.55 1.11 11.03
C GLN A 83 13.61 2.50 11.68
N ARG A 84 14.76 3.19 11.58
CA ARG A 84 14.92 4.57 12.08
C ARG A 84 14.00 5.55 11.38
N ILE A 85 13.85 5.46 10.05
CA ILE A 85 12.95 6.32 9.27
C ILE A 85 11.49 6.07 9.67
N LEU A 86 11.09 4.80 9.71
CA LEU A 86 9.74 4.37 10.05
C LEU A 86 9.40 4.58 11.53
N ARG A 87 10.41 4.83 12.37
CA ARG A 87 10.29 5.01 13.83
C ARG A 87 9.64 3.81 14.50
N ILE A 88 10.16 2.62 14.19
CA ILE A 88 9.70 1.35 14.78
C ILE A 88 10.78 0.75 15.66
N GLU A 89 10.34 0.04 16.69
CA GLU A 89 11.16 -0.83 17.54
C GLU A 89 11.02 -2.29 17.11
N ASN A 90 9.89 -2.64 16.47
CA ASN A 90 9.67 -3.97 15.92
C ASN A 90 8.76 -3.91 14.69
N ILE A 91 8.89 -4.92 13.83
CA ILE A 91 8.17 -5.01 12.56
C ILE A 91 6.64 -5.14 12.71
N ARG A 92 6.16 -5.66 13.84
CA ARG A 92 4.71 -5.84 14.09
C ARG A 92 3.97 -4.51 14.23
N GLN A 93 4.70 -3.40 14.34
CA GLN A 93 4.14 -2.04 14.36
C GLN A 93 3.78 -1.53 12.95
N LEU A 94 4.14 -2.26 11.89
CA LEU A 94 3.91 -1.86 10.51
C LEU A 94 2.66 -2.52 9.94
N ALA A 95 1.89 -1.73 9.20
CA ALA A 95 1.04 -2.24 8.15
C ALA A 95 1.88 -2.41 6.88
N ILE A 96 1.76 -3.56 6.22
CA ILE A 96 2.47 -3.89 4.99
C ILE A 96 1.47 -3.83 3.83
N LEU A 97 1.87 -3.16 2.77
CA LEU A 97 1.09 -3.06 1.55
C LEU A 97 1.98 -3.39 0.36
N VAL A 98 1.41 -3.99 -0.68
CA VAL A 98 2.08 -4.17 -1.98
C VAL A 98 1.23 -3.57 -3.08
N THR A 99 1.87 -3.05 -4.12
CA THR A 99 1.15 -2.49 -5.27
C THR A 99 0.57 -3.59 -6.14
N VAL A 100 -0.61 -3.34 -6.70
CA VAL A 100 -1.35 -4.26 -7.57
C VAL A 100 -1.43 -3.70 -8.98
N THR A 101 -1.12 -4.52 -9.97
CA THR A 101 -1.35 -4.20 -11.38
C THR A 101 -2.47 -5.09 -11.90
N ILE A 102 -3.49 -4.48 -12.52
CA ILE A 102 -4.59 -5.19 -13.18
C ILE A 102 -4.45 -4.98 -14.68
N PRO A 103 -4.19 -6.05 -15.47
CA PRO A 103 -4.14 -5.93 -16.92
C PRO A 103 -5.49 -5.44 -17.49
N PRO A 104 -5.49 -4.58 -18.53
CA PRO A 104 -6.72 -4.07 -19.13
C PRO A 104 -7.67 -5.19 -19.55
N GLY A 105 -8.94 -5.10 -19.11
CA GLY A 105 -9.98 -6.07 -19.43
C GLY A 105 -9.88 -7.44 -18.74
N LYS A 106 -8.86 -7.65 -17.87
CA LYS A 106 -8.58 -8.94 -17.23
C LYS A 106 -8.44 -8.80 -15.70
N PRO A 107 -9.52 -8.47 -14.97
CA PRO A 107 -9.47 -8.28 -13.52
C PRO A 107 -9.01 -9.53 -12.74
N GLY A 108 -9.23 -10.73 -13.28
CA GLY A 108 -8.76 -11.99 -12.70
C GLY A 108 -7.27 -12.28 -12.89
N GLU A 109 -6.56 -11.46 -13.67
CA GLU A 109 -5.11 -11.58 -13.89
C GLU A 109 -4.33 -10.52 -13.07
N ALA A 110 -4.89 -10.09 -11.94
CA ALA A 110 -4.23 -9.15 -11.05
C ALA A 110 -2.90 -9.73 -10.53
N VAL A 111 -1.86 -8.91 -10.54
CA VAL A 111 -0.53 -9.28 -10.05
C VAL A 111 -0.09 -8.35 -8.92
N LEU A 112 0.57 -8.92 -7.91
CA LEU A 112 1.20 -8.19 -6.82
C LEU A 112 2.67 -7.93 -7.15
N ASN A 113 3.18 -6.76 -6.74
CA ASN A 113 4.61 -6.48 -6.72
C ASN A 113 5.18 -6.71 -5.33
N LEU A 114 5.81 -7.87 -5.13
CA LEU A 114 6.38 -8.26 -3.84
C LEU A 114 7.82 -7.75 -3.62
N THR A 115 8.45 -7.15 -4.63
CA THR A 115 9.83 -6.65 -4.52
C THR A 115 9.91 -5.23 -3.95
N GLY A 116 8.78 -4.54 -3.79
CA GLY A 116 8.75 -3.15 -3.31
C GLY A 116 7.60 -2.88 -2.34
N PRO A 117 7.49 -3.62 -1.22
CA PRO A 117 6.46 -3.40 -0.23
C PRO A 117 6.53 -1.99 0.35
N ILE A 118 5.34 -1.44 0.58
CA ILE A 118 5.10 -0.17 1.26
C ILE A 118 4.84 -0.49 2.73
N CYS A 119 5.81 -0.11 3.57
CA CYS A 119 5.73 -0.24 5.01
C CYS A 119 5.17 1.04 5.62
N VAL A 120 4.12 0.94 6.43
CA VAL A 120 3.48 2.10 7.08
C VAL A 120 3.44 1.89 8.58
N ASN A 121 4.11 2.76 9.33
CA ASN A 121 3.89 2.84 10.76
C ASN A 121 2.65 3.70 11.04
N SER A 122 1.56 3.07 11.47
CA SER A 122 0.28 3.74 11.70
C SER A 122 0.31 4.75 12.85
N LYS A 123 1.19 4.55 13.84
CA LYS A 123 1.35 5.44 14.99
C LYS A 123 2.08 6.72 14.61
N SER A 124 3.23 6.60 13.94
CA SER A 124 4.02 7.75 13.49
C SER A 124 3.48 8.36 12.19
N ARG A 125 2.67 7.60 11.45
CA ARG A 125 2.13 7.92 10.11
C ARG A 125 3.22 8.14 9.07
N ILE A 126 4.33 7.42 9.23
CA ILE A 126 5.42 7.44 8.28
C ILE A 126 5.33 6.19 7.41
N GLY A 127 5.34 6.41 6.10
CA GLY A 127 5.44 5.38 5.08
C GLY A 127 6.83 5.34 4.46
N LEU A 128 7.26 4.15 4.05
CA LEU A 128 8.49 3.94 3.28
C LEU A 128 8.31 2.75 2.34
N GLN A 129 8.73 2.89 1.08
CA GLN A 129 8.89 1.74 0.19
C GLN A 129 10.23 1.07 0.48
N VAL A 130 10.22 -0.23 0.77
CA VAL A 130 11.42 -0.98 1.20
C VAL A 130 11.71 -2.08 0.18
N PRO A 131 12.62 -1.85 -0.79
CA PRO A 131 12.98 -2.84 -1.79
C PRO A 131 13.45 -4.16 -1.18
N GLN A 132 12.97 -5.26 -1.75
CA GLN A 132 13.35 -6.63 -1.38
C GLN A 132 14.11 -7.27 -2.55
N THR A 133 15.05 -8.16 -2.23
CA THR A 133 15.89 -8.87 -3.21
C THR A 133 15.71 -10.38 -3.17
N ASP A 134 14.81 -10.89 -2.33
CA ASP A 134 14.54 -12.32 -2.23
C ASP A 134 13.88 -12.83 -3.52
N PRO A 135 14.52 -13.76 -4.25
CA PRO A 135 14.01 -14.26 -5.52
C PRO A 135 12.70 -15.06 -5.38
N ARG A 136 12.34 -15.51 -4.17
CA ARG A 136 11.04 -16.17 -3.91
C ARG A 136 9.86 -15.25 -4.13
N PHE A 137 10.07 -13.93 -4.01
CA PHE A 137 9.02 -12.92 -4.04
C PHE A 137 9.18 -11.99 -5.26
N PRO A 138 8.60 -12.35 -6.42
CA PRO A 138 8.79 -11.60 -7.66
C PRO A 138 7.98 -10.30 -7.72
N SER A 139 8.34 -9.44 -8.67
CA SER A 139 7.62 -8.18 -8.93
C SER A 139 6.27 -8.37 -9.64
N HIS A 140 6.02 -9.58 -10.15
CA HIS A 140 4.79 -9.99 -10.82
C HIS A 140 4.33 -11.33 -10.24
N TYR A 141 3.79 -11.29 -9.03
CA TYR A 141 3.18 -12.46 -8.40
C TYR A 141 1.70 -12.55 -8.80
N ALA A 142 1.34 -13.56 -9.58
CA ALA A 142 -0.04 -13.75 -10.02
C ALA A 142 -0.92 -14.18 -8.84
N LEU A 143 -2.03 -13.46 -8.64
CA LEU A 143 -3.10 -13.91 -7.77
C LEU A 143 -3.84 -15.04 -8.49
N THR A 144 -3.34 -16.27 -8.43
CA THR A 144 -4.17 -17.40 -8.84
C THR A 144 -5.43 -17.40 -7.97
N PRO A 145 -6.63 -17.52 -8.55
CA PRO A 145 -7.82 -17.69 -7.74
C PRO A 145 -7.60 -18.92 -6.84
N ALA A 146 -8.01 -18.81 -5.57
CA ALA A 146 -8.16 -20.01 -4.75
C ALA A 146 -8.97 -21.03 -5.57
N PRO A 147 -8.59 -22.33 -5.56
CA PRO A 147 -9.44 -23.34 -6.19
C PRO A 147 -10.86 -23.14 -5.67
N ALA A 148 -11.82 -23.02 -6.59
CA ALA A 148 -13.22 -22.91 -6.21
C ALA A 148 -13.52 -24.08 -5.26
N PRO A 149 -14.24 -23.86 -4.14
CA PRO A 149 -14.66 -24.97 -3.30
C PRO A 149 -15.38 -25.97 -4.20
N GLU A 150 -14.91 -27.22 -4.22
CA GLU A 150 -15.63 -28.32 -4.88
C GLU A 150 -17.07 -28.30 -4.37
N GLN A 151 -18.02 -28.15 -5.30
CA GLN A 151 -19.44 -28.32 -5.00
C GLN A 151 -19.76 -29.79 -4.78
#